data_AF-A0AAI9AGM6-F1
#
_entry.id   AF-A0AAI9AGM6-F1
#
_cell.length_a   1.000
_cell.length_b   1.000
_cell.length_c   1.000
_cell.angle_alpha   90.00
_cell.angle_beta   90.00
_cell.angle_gamma   90.00
#
_symmetry.space_group_name_H-M   'P 1'
#
loop_
_entity.id
_entity.type
_entity.pdbx_description
1 polymer ?
#
loop_
_entity_poly.entity_id
_entity_poly.type
_entity_poly.pdbx_seq_one_letter_code
_entity_poly.pdbx_strand_id
1 'polypeptide(L)'
;MEIKYMERKMNLDLSEENIKRLNNKCQAQNKHLYEFLKEEFPGLNIEDRLKYLATILNDHFEDYEFDEKADRHKEDGYSIVKFWPKGK
;
A
#
# COMPACT_ATOMS: atom_id res chain seq x y z
N MET A 1 -30.86 -18.18 7.03
CA MET A 1 -29.39 -18.21 6.87
C MET A 1 -29.00 -16.92 6.19
N GLU A 2 -28.70 -15.90 6.98
CA GLU A 2 -28.05 -14.69 6.46
C GLU A 2 -26.68 -14.69 7.11
N ILE A 3 -25.69 -15.17 6.37
CA ILE A 3 -24.30 -14.99 6.75
C ILE A 3 -24.11 -13.48 6.65
N LYS A 4 -24.21 -12.83 7.82
CA LYS A 4 -23.74 -11.48 8.09
C LYS A 4 -22.48 -11.28 7.25
N TYR A 5 -22.56 -10.40 6.26
CA TYR A 5 -21.38 -9.73 5.75
C TYR A 5 -20.74 -9.11 6.99
N MET A 6 -19.81 -9.84 7.60
CA MET A 6 -18.95 -9.30 8.62
C MET A 6 -18.11 -8.30 7.85
N GLU A 7 -18.57 -7.05 7.83
CA GLU A 7 -17.70 -5.89 7.88
C GLU A 7 -16.76 -6.12 9.08
N ARG A 8 -15.72 -6.93 8.89
CA ARG A 8 -14.48 -6.69 9.60
C ARG A 8 -13.97 -5.39 9.00
N LYS A 9 -14.49 -4.26 9.50
CA LYS A 9 -13.73 -3.03 9.54
C LYS A 9 -12.49 -3.35 10.36
N MET A 10 -11.48 -3.94 9.71
CA MET A 10 -10.12 -3.79 10.18
C MET A 10 -9.92 -2.28 10.18
N ASN A 11 -9.98 -1.68 11.36
CA ASN A 11 -9.68 -0.26 11.52
C ASN A 11 -8.29 -0.06 10.92
N LEU A 12 -8.24 0.60 9.77
CA LEU A 12 -6.97 0.92 9.13
C LEU A 12 -6.21 1.81 10.11
N ASP A 13 -5.03 1.36 10.49
CA ASP A 13 -4.16 2.12 11.37
C ASP A 13 -3.36 3.11 10.51
N LEU A 14 -4.01 4.18 10.11
CA LEU A 14 -3.43 5.26 9.31
C LEU A 14 -2.74 6.32 10.18
N SER A 15 -2.36 5.95 11.41
CA SER A 15 -1.62 6.83 12.31
C SER A 15 -0.23 7.14 11.76
N GLU A 16 0.26 8.36 11.97
CA GLU A 16 1.58 8.82 11.47
C GLU A 16 2.71 7.86 11.88
N GLU A 17 2.67 7.33 13.12
CA GLU A 17 3.66 6.38 13.61
C GLU A 17 3.66 5.07 12.80
N ASN A 18 2.48 4.52 12.50
CA ASN A 18 2.39 3.29 11.73
C ASN A 18 2.76 3.52 10.25
N ILE A 19 2.33 4.62 9.66
CA ILE A 19 2.70 5.00 8.28
C ILE A 19 4.22 5.15 8.14
N LYS A 20 4.86 5.84 9.09
CA LYS A 20 6.32 5.96 9.14
C LYS A 20 7.00 4.60 9.30
N ARG A 21 6.46 3.72 10.16
CA ARG A 21 6.98 2.36 10.35
C ARG A 21 6.86 1.54 9.06
N LEU A 22 5.72 1.59 8.38
CA LEU A 22 5.48 0.92 7.10
C LEU A 22 6.40 1.46 6.01
N ASN A 23 6.56 2.79 5.91
CA ASN A 23 7.49 3.41 4.98
C ASN A 23 8.92 2.89 5.19
N ASN A 24 9.44 2.96 6.42
CA ASN A 24 10.79 2.49 6.72
C ASN A 24 10.98 1.00 6.40
N LYS A 25 9.98 0.16 6.70
CA LYS A 25 10.01 -1.27 6.31
C LYS A 25 10.00 -1.46 4.80
N CYS A 26 9.22 -0.67 4.06
CA CYS A 26 9.19 -0.73 2.60
C CYS A 26 10.53 -0.28 2.02
N GLN A 27 11.14 0.78 2.55
CA GLN A 27 12.45 1.29 2.12
C GLN A 27 13.59 0.29 2.34
N ALA A 28 13.47 -0.57 3.35
CA ALA A 28 14.43 -1.65 3.61
C ALA A 28 14.22 -2.88 2.71
N GLN A 29 13.21 -2.88 1.85
CA GLN A 29 12.85 -3.99 0.96
C GLN A 29 13.04 -3.60 -0.50
N ASN A 30 13.38 -4.59 -1.33
CA ASN A 30 13.52 -4.39 -2.77
C ASN A 30 12.21 -4.72 -3.50
N LYS A 31 11.11 -4.09 -3.09
CA LYS A 31 9.76 -4.30 -3.66
C LYS A 31 9.02 -2.98 -3.75
N HIS A 32 8.10 -2.87 -4.70
CA HIS A 32 7.28 -1.67 -4.83
C HIS A 32 6.22 -1.59 -3.73
N LEU A 33 5.83 -0.36 -3.36
CA LEU A 33 4.97 -0.05 -2.22
C LEU A 33 3.68 -0.89 -2.17
N TYR A 34 2.99 -1.02 -3.31
CA TYR A 34 1.75 -1.80 -3.35
C TYR A 34 1.96 -3.30 -3.08
N GLU A 35 3.05 -3.90 -3.57
CA GLU A 35 3.35 -5.32 -3.34
C GLU A 35 3.73 -5.56 -1.88
N PHE A 36 4.53 -4.66 -1.29
CA PHE A 36 4.80 -4.67 0.14
C PHE A 36 3.50 -4.62 0.97
N LEU A 37 2.57 -3.72 0.66
CA LEU A 37 1.29 -3.62 1.37
C LEU A 37 0.42 -4.87 1.17
N LYS A 38 0.49 -5.50 0.00
CA LYS A 38 -0.21 -6.77 -0.28
C LYS A 38 0.34 -7.92 0.56
N GLU A 39 1.65 -7.99 0.75
CA GLU A 39 2.29 -9.01 1.58
C GLU A 39 2.13 -8.77 3.08
N GLU A 40 2.22 -7.52 3.54
CA GLU A 40 2.01 -7.15 4.94
C GLU A 40 0.53 -7.30 5.34
N PHE A 41 -0.39 -7.05 4.40
CA PHE A 41 -1.83 -7.11 4.62
C PHE A 41 -2.56 -7.97 3.56
N PRO A 42 -2.33 -9.30 3.52
CA PRO A 42 -2.92 -10.20 2.53
C PRO A 42 -4.44 -10.34 2.70
N GLY A 43 -4.96 -10.05 3.90
CA GLY A 43 -6.40 -10.07 4.20
C GLY A 43 -7.16 -8.78 3.91
N LEU A 44 -6.48 -7.67 3.57
CA LEU A 44 -7.15 -6.43 3.18
C LEU A 44 -7.64 -6.48 1.74
N ASN A 45 -8.76 -5.80 1.47
CA ASN A 45 -9.18 -5.57 0.10
C ASN A 45 -8.27 -4.53 -0.58
N ILE A 46 -8.42 -4.38 -1.89
CA ILE A 46 -7.60 -3.45 -2.68
C ILE A 46 -7.83 -2.01 -2.24
N GLU A 47 -9.09 -1.61 -2.00
CA GLU A 47 -9.43 -0.23 -1.59
C GLU A 47 -8.72 0.19 -0.29
N ASP A 48 -8.66 -0.69 0.70
CA ASP A 48 -8.00 -0.44 1.97
C ASP A 48 -6.48 -0.40 1.82
N ARG A 49 -5.89 -1.26 0.97
CA ARG A 49 -4.47 -1.16 0.60
C ARG A 49 -4.16 0.14 -0.14
N LEU A 50 -5.05 0.59 -1.02
CA LEU A 50 -4.92 1.84 -1.73
C LEU A 50 -4.97 3.04 -0.78
N LYS A 51 -5.78 3.00 0.28
CA LYS A 51 -5.77 4.02 1.33
C LYS A 51 -4.40 4.09 2.01
N TYR A 52 -3.82 2.96 2.42
CA TYR A 52 -2.46 2.93 2.98
C TYR A 52 -1.42 3.49 1.99
N LEU A 53 -1.50 3.07 0.73
CA LEU A 53 -0.61 3.55 -0.33
C LEU A 53 -0.71 5.07 -0.47
N ALA A 54 -1.94 5.60 -0.55
CA ALA A 54 -2.17 7.04 -0.65
C ALA A 54 -1.65 7.81 0.58
N THR A 55 -1.87 7.29 1.79
CA THR A 55 -1.37 7.92 3.02
C THR A 55 0.16 7.90 3.09
N ILE A 56 0.81 6.78 2.78
CA ILE A 56 2.27 6.70 2.75
C ILE A 56 2.83 7.68 1.71
N LEU A 57 2.24 7.73 0.52
CA LEU A 57 2.69 8.67 -0.50
C LEU A 57 2.42 10.12 -0.12
N ASN A 58 1.32 10.43 0.57
CA ASN A 58 1.03 11.80 0.99
C ASN A 58 2.13 12.36 1.92
N ASP A 59 2.67 11.54 2.81
CA ASP A 59 3.69 11.95 3.78
C ASP A 59 5.14 11.66 3.33
N HIS A 60 5.33 10.68 2.45
CA HIS A 60 6.66 10.16 2.08
C HIS A 60 6.88 10.07 0.56
N PHE A 61 6.11 10.80 -0.27
CA PHE A 61 6.23 10.75 -1.72
C PHE A 61 7.68 10.86 -2.22
N GLU A 62 8.46 11.76 -1.60
CA GLU A 62 9.83 12.06 -1.97
C GLU A 62 10.79 10.88 -1.78
N ASP A 63 10.47 9.95 -0.86
CA ASP A 63 11.23 8.72 -0.61
C ASP A 63 10.97 7.64 -1.69
N TYR A 64 10.04 7.87 -2.62
CA TYR A 64 9.69 6.93 -3.70
C TYR A 64 10.04 7.48 -5.08
N GLU A 65 10.39 6.57 -5.98
CA GLU A 65 10.48 6.80 -7.41
C GLU A 65 9.39 6.00 -8.12
N PHE A 66 8.87 6.56 -9.21
CA PHE A 66 7.91 5.88 -10.05
C PHE A 66 8.21 6.23 -11.50
N ASP A 67 7.99 5.26 -12.37
CA ASP A 67 8.09 5.47 -13.81
C ASP A 67 6.66 5.40 -14.38
N GLU A 68 6.20 6.52 -14.95
CA GLU A 68 4.85 6.62 -15.52
C GLU A 68 4.64 5.70 -16.73
N LYS A 69 5.73 5.38 -17.44
CA LYS A 69 5.75 4.55 -18.65
C LYS A 69 5.97 3.07 -18.32
N ALA A 70 6.44 2.76 -17.11
CA ALA A 70 6.61 1.39 -16.66
C ALA A 70 5.26 0.68 -16.53
N ASP A 71 5.33 -0.65 -16.63
CA ASP A 71 4.17 -1.52 -16.49
C ASP A 71 3.52 -1.32 -15.11
N ARG A 72 2.22 -1.01 -15.12
CA ARG A 72 1.43 -0.79 -13.90
C ARG A 72 0.95 -2.13 -13.35
N HIS A 73 0.88 -2.22 -12.03
CA HIS A 73 0.29 -3.38 -11.38
C HIS A 73 -1.22 -3.38 -11.64
N LYS A 74 -1.71 -4.39 -12.37
CA LYS A 74 -3.14 -4.52 -12.70
C LYS A 74 -3.77 -5.61 -11.83
N GLU A 75 -4.73 -5.24 -11.01
CA GLU A 75 -5.43 -6.17 -10.11
C GLU A 75 -6.89 -5.74 -9.95
N ASP A 76 -7.84 -6.67 -10.14
CA ASP A 76 -9.28 -6.46 -9.94
C ASP A 76 -9.85 -5.20 -10.65
N GLY A 77 -9.37 -4.91 -11.86
CA GLY A 77 -9.79 -3.72 -12.63
C GLY A 77 -9.06 -2.42 -12.28
N TYR A 78 -8.21 -2.42 -11.25
CA TYR A 78 -7.35 -1.30 -10.90
C TYR A 78 -6.04 -1.32 -11.68
N SER A 79 -5.50 -0.13 -11.97
CA SER A 79 -4.21 0.07 -12.63
C SER A 79 -3.34 0.93 -11.74
N ILE A 80 -2.44 0.28 -10.99
CA ILE A 80 -1.71 0.86 -9.86
C ILE A 80 -0.27 1.14 -10.29
N VAL A 81 0.16 2.38 -10.12
CA VAL A 81 1.55 2.78 -10.41
C VAL A 81 2.49 2.09 -9.41
N LYS A 82 3.60 1.55 -9.92
CA LYS A 82 4.62 0.90 -9.09
C LYS A 82 5.55 1.97 -8.52
N PHE A 83 5.35 2.30 -7.25
CA PHE A 83 6.23 3.18 -6.48
C PHE A 83 7.34 2.35 -5.86
N TRP A 84 8.57 2.55 -6.32
CA TRP A 84 9.74 1.88 -5.80
C TRP A 84 10.38 2.74 -4.70
N PRO A 85 10.78 2.14 -3.57
CA PRO A 85 11.56 2.86 -2.57
C PRO A 85 12.91 3.25 -3.18
N LYS A 86 13.32 4.51 -3.02
CA LYS A 86 14.66 4.97 -3.46
C LYS A 86 15.80 4.34 -2.66
N GLY A 87 15.48 3.78 -1.49
CA GLY A 87 16.46 3.34 -0.51
C GLY A 87 17.02 4.54 0.24
N LYS A 88 17.26 4.37 1.53
CA LYS A 88 18.00 5.32 2.37
C LYS A 88 19.40 4.80 2.65
#